data_AF-A0A1G3H4I8-F1
#
_entry.id   AF-A0A1G3H4I8-F1
#
_cell.length_a   1.000
_cell.length_b   1.000
_cell.length_c   1.000
_cell.angle_alpha   90.00
_cell.angle_beta   90.00
_cell.angle_gamma   90.00
#
_symmetry.space_group_name_H-M   'P 1'
#
loop_
_entity.id
_entity.type
_entity.pdbx_description
1 polymer ?
#
loop_
_entity_poly.entity_id
_entity_poly.type
_entity_poly.pdbx_seq_one_letter_code
_entity_poly.pdbx_strand_id
1 'polypeptide(L)' 'MVDDGIYRKTEKGRTEIATRANKLGMRERTLLIMVDDKTPRSVLLSRSAHPGCGDILDSLLAQDFIEINPGS' A
#
# COMPACT_ATOMS: atom_id res chain seq x y z
N MET A 1 4.48 -16.52 -9.52
CA MET A 1 3.35 -16.50 -8.57
C MET A 1 3.39 -15.15 -7.91
N VAL A 2 2.31 -14.37 -7.95
CA VAL A 2 2.26 -13.09 -7.21
C VAL A 2 1.82 -13.46 -5.81
N ASP A 3 2.70 -13.31 -4.82
CA ASP A 3 2.36 -13.59 -3.42
C ASP A 3 1.16 -12.73 -3.02
N ASP A 4 0.08 -13.37 -2.55
CA ASP A 4 -1.12 -12.72 -2.05
C ASP A 4 -0.93 -12.24 -0.61
N GLY A 5 0.20 -11.55 -0.38
CA GLY A 5 0.64 -11.13 0.94
C GLY A 5 -0.28 -10.08 1.55
N ILE A 6 -0.31 -10.05 2.87
CA ILE A 6 -0.88 -8.96 3.64
C ILE A 6 0.20 -7.89 3.83
N TYR A 7 -0.18 -6.62 3.68
CA TYR A 7 0.73 -5.50 3.86
C TYR A 7 0.36 -4.69 5.10
N ARG A 8 1.36 -4.12 5.76
CA ARG A 8 1.17 -3.14 6.82
C ARG A 8 1.90 -1.84 6.49
N LYS A 9 1.38 -0.72 7.00
CA LYS A 9 2.02 0.59 6.86
C LYS A 9 3.28 0.65 7.72
N THR A 10 4.38 1.15 7.16
CA THR A 10 5.58 1.49 7.94
C THR A 10 5.37 2.80 8.72
N GLU A 11 6.37 3.23 9.48
CA GLU A 11 6.36 4.56 10.10
C GLU A 11 6.34 5.67 9.06
N LYS A 12 7.10 5.51 7.96
CA LYS A 12 7.08 6.43 6.81
C LYS A 12 5.69 6.51 6.19
N GLY A 13 5.02 5.37 6.00
CA GLY A 13 3.63 5.28 5.54
C GLY A 13 2.66 6.05 6.43
N ARG A 14 2.73 5.85 7.75
CA ARG A 14 1.87 6.56 8.71
C ARG A 14 2.12 8.06 8.72
N THR A 15 3.40 8.46 8.68
CA THR A 15 3.81 9.87 8.63
C THR A 15 3.27 10.55 7.37
N GLU A 16 3.36 9.88 6.22
CA GLU A 16 2.85 10.41 4.96
C GLU A 16 1.34 10.67 4.97
N ILE A 17 0.56 9.77 5.57
CA ILE A 17 -0.88 9.99 5.74
C ILE A 17 -1.14 11.24 6.59
N ALA A 18 -0.40 11.41 7.68
CA ALA A 18 -0.59 12.51 8.63
C ALA A 18 -0.11 13.86 8.10
N THR A 19 1.06 13.92 7.46
CA THR A 19 1.76 15.19 7.18
C THR A 19 2.01 15.46 5.70
N ARG A 20 1.85 14.46 4.83
CA ARG A 20 2.22 14.54 3.39
C ARG A 20 3.67 14.94 3.14
N ALA A 21 4.60 14.57 4.03
CA ALA A 21 6.01 14.96 3.95
C ALA A 21 6.70 14.54 2.64
N ASN A 22 6.31 13.41 2.05
CA ASN A 22 6.87 12.84 0.82
C ASN A 22 6.03 13.16 -0.43
N LYS A 23 4.91 13.88 -0.26
CA LYS A 23 4.05 14.37 -1.35
C LYS A 23 3.59 13.27 -2.30
N LEU A 24 3.17 12.12 -1.76
CA LEU A 24 2.61 11.06 -2.58
C LEU A 24 1.46 11.58 -3.44
N GLY A 25 1.40 11.08 -4.67
CA GLY A 25 0.29 11.33 -5.58
C GLY A 25 -1.03 10.87 -4.95
N MET A 26 -2.14 11.45 -5.44
CA MET A 26 -3.47 11.16 -4.90
C MET A 26 -3.76 9.65 -4.82
N ARG A 27 -3.40 8.90 -5.85
CA ARG A 27 -3.69 7.46 -5.95
C ARG A 27 -2.80 6.61 -5.04
N GLU A 28 -1.50 6.92 -4.96
CA GLU A 28 -0.58 6.28 -4.02
C GLU A 28 -1.07 6.47 -2.58
N ARG A 29 -1.47 7.69 -2.23
CA ARG A 29 -2.02 7.99 -0.90
C ARG A 29 -3.34 7.28 -0.64
N THR A 30 -4.24 7.21 -1.62
CA THR A 30 -5.49 6.44 -1.49
C THR A 30 -5.22 4.96 -1.22
N LEU A 31 -4.30 4.34 -1.96
CA LEU A 31 -3.96 2.94 -1.73
C LEU A 31 -3.26 2.73 -0.38
N LEU A 32 -2.35 3.63 0.00
CA LEU A 32 -1.68 3.61 1.30
C LEU A 32 -2.68 3.70 2.47
N ILE A 33 -3.76 4.47 2.33
CA ILE A 33 -4.82 4.54 3.34
C ILE A 33 -5.52 3.19 3.50
N MET A 34 -5.74 2.45 2.41
CA MET A 34 -6.44 1.16 2.40
C MET A 34 -5.64 0.00 3.02
N VAL A 35 -4.30 0.11 3.10
CA VAL A 35 -3.44 -0.91 3.69
C VAL A 35 -3.65 -0.97 5.20
N ASP A 36 -4.15 -2.08 5.73
CA ASP A 36 -4.69 -2.16 7.10
C ASP A 36 -4.18 -3.34 7.92
N ASP A 37 -3.08 -3.99 7.53
CA ASP A 37 -2.52 -5.20 8.18
C ASP A 37 -3.39 -6.47 8.13
N LYS A 38 -4.50 -6.45 7.40
CA LYS A 38 -5.47 -7.56 7.30
C LYS A 38 -5.91 -7.88 5.88
N THR A 39 -5.87 -6.89 4.99
CA THR A 39 -6.36 -7.05 3.63
C THR A 39 -5.25 -7.62 2.73
N PRO A 40 -5.48 -8.78 2.07
CA PRO A 40 -4.50 -9.37 1.14
C PRO A 40 -4.40 -8.57 -0.17
N ARG A 41 -3.29 -8.75 -0.90
CA ARG A 41 -2.99 -8.07 -2.17
C ARG A 41 -4.18 -8.09 -3.14
N SER A 42 -4.74 -9.26 -3.39
CA SER A 42 -5.84 -9.50 -4.32
C SER A 42 -7.08 -8.68 -3.97
N VAL A 43 -7.38 -8.54 -2.67
CA VAL A 43 -8.50 -7.75 -2.18
C VAL A 43 -8.21 -6.25 -2.27
N LEU A 44 -6.98 -5.81 -1.98
CA LEU A 44 -6.57 -4.41 -2.19
C LEU A 44 -6.70 -4.02 -3.68
N LEU A 45 -6.22 -4.87 -4.59
CA LEU A 45 -6.25 -4.61 -6.03
C LEU A 45 -7.65 -4.68 -6.64
N SER A 46 -8.55 -5.51 -6.10
CA SER A 46 -9.94 -5.58 -6.57
C SER A 46 -10.79 -4.39 -6.11
N ARG A 47 -10.47 -3.78 -4.96
CA ARG A 47 -11.13 -2.56 -4.47
C ARG A 47 -10.82 -1.34 -5.34
N SER A 48 -9.66 -1.34 -5.99
CA SER A 48 -9.28 -0.34 -6.97
C SER A 48 -9.69 -0.78 -8.37
N ALA A 49 -10.83 -0.29 -8.87
CA ALA A 49 -11.27 -0.54 -10.26
C ALA A 49 -10.37 0.13 -11.33
N HIS A 50 -9.14 0.55 -10.98
CA HIS A 50 -8.23 1.28 -11.86
C HIS A 50 -7.08 0.38 -12.35
N PRO A 51 -6.85 0.31 -13.67
CA PRO A 51 -5.64 -0.31 -14.21
C PRO A 51 -4.40 0.38 -13.63
N GLY A 52 -3.41 -0.38 -13.16
CA GLY A 52 -2.17 0.15 -12.58
C GLY A 52 -2.13 0.23 -11.05
N CYS A 53 -3.15 -0.26 -10.34
CA CYS A 53 -3.07 -0.32 -8.88
C CYS A 53 -1.99 -1.30 -8.37
N GLY A 54 -1.67 -2.34 -9.15
CA GLY A 54 -0.52 -3.22 -8.89
C GLY A 54 0.78 -2.42 -8.84
N ASP A 55 1.05 -1.63 -9.87
CA ASP A 55 2.27 -0.81 -9.96
C ASP A 55 2.35 0.21 -8.81
N ILE A 56 1.22 0.77 -8.38
CA ILE A 56 1.15 1.67 -7.23
C ILE A 56 1.51 0.93 -5.94
N LEU A 57 0.97 -0.28 -5.74
CA LEU A 57 1.29 -1.08 -4.54
C LEU A 57 2.77 -1.45 -4.51
N ASP A 58 3.31 -1.87 -5.64
CA ASP A 58 4.72 -2.21 -5.79
C ASP A 58 5.62 -0.99 -5.57
N SER A 59 5.18 0.20 -6.02
CA SER A 59 5.87 1.47 -5.75
C SER A 59 5.86 1.86 -4.27
N LEU A 60 4.73 1.65 -3.56
CA LEU A 60 4.65 1.91 -2.11
C LEU A 60 5.58 0.98 -1.31
N LEU A 61 5.68 -0.29 -1.74
CA LEU A 61 6.60 -1.26 -1.14
C LEU A 61 8.06 -0.88 -1.42
N ALA A 62 8.40 -0.59 -2.68
CA ALA A 62 9.76 -0.22 -3.08
C ALA A 62 10.24 1.09 -2.41
N GLN A 63 9.32 2.00 -2.09
CA GLN A 63 9.62 3.26 -1.41
C GLN A 63 9.47 3.18 0.12
N ASP A 64 9.28 2.00 0.70
CA ASP A 64 9.24 1.77 2.15
C ASP A 64 8.06 2.48 2.87
N PHE A 65 6.94 2.72 2.18
CA PHE A 65 5.70 3.19 2.81
C PHE A 65 4.88 2.04 3.40
N ILE A 66 5.04 0.84 2.85
CA ILE A 66 4.43 -0.40 3.31
C ILE A 66 5.47 -1.51 3.31
N GLU A 67 5.19 -2.57 4.06
CA GLU A 67 5.99 -3.78 4.11
C GLU A 67 5.08 -5.02 4.16
N ILE A 68 5.61 -6.18 3.77
CA ILE A 68 4.91 -7.46 3.89
C ILE A 68 4.77 -7.76 5.38
N ASN A 69 3.54 -8.07 5.81
CA ASN A 69 3.25 -8.50 7.16
C ASN A 69 3.63 -9.99 7.31
N PRO A 70 4.67 -10.35 8.06
CA PRO A 70 5.14 -11.74 8.18
C PRO A 70 4.20 -12.63 9.02
N GLY A 71 3.12 -12.08 9.57
CA GLY A 71 2.17 -12.77 10.45
C GLY A 71 0.90 -13.28 9.76
N SER A 72 0.88 -13.46 8.44
CA SER A 72 -0.28 -13.93 7.68
C SER A 72 0.01 -15.14 6.81
#